data_AF-A0A835HZ45-F1
#
_entry.id   AF-A0A835HZ45-F1
#
_cell.length_a   1.000
_cell.length_b   1.000
_cell.length_c   1.000
_cell.angle_alpha   90.00
_cell.angle_beta   90.00
_cell.angle_gamma   90.00
#
_symmetry.space_group_name_H-M   'P 1'
#
loop_
_entity.id
_entity.type
_entity.pdbx_description
1 polymer ?
#
loop_
_entity_poly.entity_id
_entity_poly.type
_entity_poly.pdbx_seq_one_letter_code
_entity_poly.pdbx_strand_id
1 'polypeptide(L)'
;MIENLNPGNDHAWLCAGDFNDILYKEEKRGGRPVYQWQCQPFADMIQNCELMDLGKWREMFPNALLFHKATLESDHKLLHLSLEPVKHKPEKTIQPKPFGLRKELIEWNHNVLATWR
;
A
#
# COMPACT_ATOMS: atom_id res chain seq x y z
N MET A 1 3.96 7.37 -21.95
CA MET A 1 3.65 8.58 -21.12
C MET A 1 4.36 8.57 -19.76
N ILE A 2 4.69 7.40 -19.19
CA ILE A 2 5.51 7.28 -17.96
C ILE A 2 7.03 7.28 -18.24
N GLU A 3 7.44 6.85 -19.44
CA GLU A 3 8.86 6.73 -19.87
C GLU A 3 9.68 8.02 -19.70
N ASN A 4 9.02 9.20 -19.70
CA ASN A 4 9.66 10.50 -19.52
C ASN A 4 9.58 11.05 -18.09
N LEU A 5 9.00 10.29 -17.14
CA LEU A 5 8.88 10.70 -15.73
C LEU A 5 10.11 10.37 -14.90
N ASN A 6 11.00 9.50 -15.39
CA ASN A 6 12.25 9.23 -14.70
C ASN A 6 13.09 10.53 -14.69
N PRO A 7 13.37 11.13 -13.51
CA PRO A 7 14.09 12.39 -13.42
C PRO A 7 15.58 12.27 -13.79
N GLY A 8 16.07 11.07 -14.12
CA GLY A 8 17.46 10.84 -14.54
C GLY A 8 18.47 11.12 -13.43
N ASN A 9 18.02 11.12 -12.18
CA ASN A 9 18.87 11.28 -11.00
C ASN A 9 18.96 9.96 -10.24
N ASP A 10 19.98 9.83 -9.39
CA ASP A 10 20.23 8.60 -8.61
C ASP A 10 19.26 8.41 -7.43
N HIS A 11 18.14 9.14 -7.39
CA HIS A 11 17.17 9.06 -6.32
C HIS A 11 16.03 8.09 -6.65
N ALA A 12 15.57 7.35 -5.64
CA ALA A 12 14.36 6.54 -5.77
C ALA A 12 13.15 7.46 -6.00
N TRP A 13 12.38 7.16 -7.05
CA TRP A 13 11.14 7.85 -7.38
C TRP A 13 9.96 6.88 -7.33
N LEU A 14 8.77 7.43 -7.07
CA LEU A 14 7.52 6.67 -6.99
C LEU A 14 6.56 7.19 -8.06
N CYS A 15 6.02 6.28 -8.88
CA CYS A 15 4.88 6.56 -9.74
C CYS A 15 3.61 6.03 -9.09
N ALA A 16 2.59 6.86 -8.90
CA ALA A 16 1.31 6.46 -8.34
C ALA A 16 0.17 7.24 -9.01
N GLY A 17 -0.91 6.53 -9.35
CA GLY A 17 -2.07 7.11 -10.01
C GLY A 17 -3.11 6.05 -10.33
N ASP A 18 -4.20 6.49 -10.95
CA ASP A 18 -5.17 5.59 -11.56
C ASP A 18 -4.80 5.35 -13.02
N PHE A 19 -4.25 4.17 -13.30
CA PHE A 19 -3.86 3.78 -14.65
C PHE A 19 -5.04 3.36 -15.51
N ASN A 20 -6.18 2.98 -14.91
CA ASN A 20 -7.31 2.35 -15.60
C ASN A 20 -6.96 1.13 -16.49
N ASP A 21 -5.73 0.62 -16.38
CA ASP A 21 -5.20 -0.54 -17.10
C ASP A 21 -5.08 -1.73 -16.14
N ILE A 22 -5.11 -2.92 -16.73
CA ILE A 22 -5.09 -4.20 -16.01
C ILE A 22 -3.80 -4.92 -16.36
N LEU A 23 -3.02 -5.30 -15.35
CA LEU A 23 -1.75 -6.00 -15.51
C LEU A 23 -1.96 -7.49 -15.71
N TYR A 24 -2.93 -8.06 -14.98
CA TYR A 24 -3.28 -9.47 -15.06
C TYR A 24 -4.78 -9.64 -15.21
N LYS A 25 -5.24 -10.51 -16.13
CA LYS A 25 -6.68 -10.75 -16.36
C LYS A 25 -7.42 -11.13 -15.07
N GLU A 26 -6.71 -11.74 -14.11
CA GLU A 26 -7.19 -12.13 -12.78
C GLU A 26 -7.55 -10.95 -11.88
N GLU A 27 -7.03 -9.75 -12.15
CA GLU A 27 -7.39 -8.52 -11.42
C GLU A 27 -8.81 -8.04 -11.77
N LYS A 28 -9.31 -8.41 -12.96
CA LYS A 28 -10.64 -8.02 -13.41
C LYS A 28 -11.71 -8.70 -12.57
N ARG A 29 -12.54 -7.89 -11.91
CA ARG A 29 -13.73 -8.37 -11.18
C ARG A 29 -15.00 -7.93 -11.92
N GLY A 30 -15.79 -8.91 -12.36
CA GLY A 30 -17.05 -8.69 -13.08
C GLY A 30 -16.90 -8.02 -14.46
N GLY A 31 -18.03 -7.70 -15.10
CA GLY A 31 -18.04 -7.02 -16.40
C GLY A 31 -17.59 -7.90 -17.58
N ARG A 32 -17.09 -7.27 -18.65
CA ARG A 32 -16.59 -7.99 -19.84
C ARG A 32 -15.27 -8.70 -19.52
N PRO A 33 -15.07 -9.94 -20.03
CA PRO A 33 -13.79 -10.63 -19.92
C PRO A 33 -12.65 -9.78 -20.51
N VAL A 34 -11.50 -9.83 -19.85
CA VAL A 34 -10.25 -9.24 -20.33
C VAL A 34 -9.35 -10.37 -20.80
N TYR A 35 -8.75 -10.20 -21.98
CA TYR A 35 -7.82 -11.17 -22.56
C TYR A 35 -6.38 -10.75 -22.31
N GLN A 36 -5.46 -11.72 -22.25
CA GLN A 36 -4.04 -11.48 -21.96
C GLN A 36 -3.41 -10.44 -22.89
N TRP A 37 -3.76 -10.46 -24.18
CA TRP A 37 -3.23 -9.53 -25.17
C TRP A 37 -3.62 -8.06 -24.89
N GLN A 38 -4.71 -7.83 -24.14
CA GLN A 38 -5.13 -6.49 -23.71
C GLN A 38 -4.33 -5.98 -22.50
N CYS A 39 -3.81 -6.89 -21.68
CA CYS A 39 -2.95 -6.55 -20.54
C CYS A 39 -1.50 -6.27 -20.97
N GLN A 40 -1.08 -6.84 -22.10
CA GLN A 40 0.30 -6.79 -22.57
C GLN A 40 0.88 -5.37 -22.70
N PRO A 41 0.16 -4.37 -23.25
CA PRO A 41 0.70 -3.02 -23.36
C PRO A 41 1.07 -2.40 -22.00
N PHE A 42 0.27 -2.67 -20.96
CA PHE A 42 0.56 -2.18 -19.61
C PHE A 42 1.73 -2.92 -18.98
N ALA A 43 1.83 -4.24 -19.19
CA ALA A 43 2.98 -5.03 -18.77
C ALA A 43 4.29 -4.55 -19.44
N ASP A 44 4.24 -4.30 -20.75
CA ASP A 44 5.38 -3.79 -21.53
C ASP A 44 5.80 -2.40 -21.03
N MET A 45 4.84 -1.53 -20.71
CA MET A 45 5.12 -0.21 -20.12
C MET A 45 5.83 -0.34 -18.77
N ILE A 46 5.36 -1.21 -17.86
CA ILE A 46 6.02 -1.46 -16.57
C ILE A 46 7.45 -1.94 -16.78
N GLN A 47 7.66 -2.88 -17.70
CA GLN A 47 8.97 -3.42 -18.01
C GLN A 47 9.91 -2.37 -18.62
N ASN A 48 9.45 -1.61 -19.61
CA ASN A 48 10.24 -0.60 -20.32
C ASN A 48 10.62 0.58 -19.42
N CYS A 49 9.77 0.91 -18.44
CA CYS A 49 10.04 1.97 -17.46
C CYS A 49 10.81 1.46 -16.23
N GLU A 50 11.19 0.17 -16.20
CA GLU A 50 11.83 -0.49 -15.06
C GLU A 50 11.06 -0.29 -13.75
N LEU A 51 9.73 -0.20 -13.84
CA LEU A 51 8.88 0.01 -12.68
C LEU A 51 8.87 -1.24 -11.81
N MET A 52 8.96 -1.02 -10.51
CA MET A 52 8.95 -2.07 -9.52
C MET A 52 7.57 -2.19 -8.87
N ASP A 53 7.13 -3.44 -8.67
CA ASP A 53 5.95 -3.72 -7.87
C ASP A 53 6.11 -3.19 -6.43
N LEU A 54 5.00 -2.74 -5.85
CA LEU A 54 4.98 -2.17 -4.50
C LEU A 54 5.42 -3.16 -3.41
N GLY A 55 5.23 -4.47 -3.61
CA GLY A 55 5.70 -5.51 -2.70
C GLY A 55 7.22 -5.50 -2.58
N LYS A 56 7.93 -5.51 -3.71
CA LYS A 56 9.40 -5.45 -3.74
C LYS A 56 9.92 -4.09 -3.28
N TRP A 57 9.21 -3.00 -3.59
CA TRP A 57 9.56 -1.67 -3.09
C TRP A 57 9.49 -1.58 -1.55
N ARG A 58 8.50 -2.23 -0.91
CA ARG A 58 8.41 -2.29 0.56
C ARG A 58 9.57 -3.01 1.22
N GLU A 59 10.16 -4.01 0.55
CA GLU A 59 11.37 -4.69 1.04
C GLU A 59 12.58 -3.75 0.99
N MET A 60 12.68 -2.92 -0.05
CA MET A 60 13.77 -1.94 -0.20
C MET A 60 13.64 -0.73 0.73
N PHE A 61 12.41 -0.33 1.03
CA PHE A 61 12.11 0.83 1.87
C PHE A 61 11.22 0.43 3.07
N PRO A 62 11.73 -0.38 4.02
CA PRO A 62 10.91 -0.93 5.11
C PRO A 62 10.38 0.16 6.07
N ASN A 63 11.01 1.33 6.09
CA ASN A 63 10.55 2.48 6.88
C ASN A 63 9.47 3.30 6.16
N ALA A 64 9.25 3.07 4.87
CA ALA A 64 8.26 3.80 4.12
C ALA A 64 6.90 3.07 4.18
N LEU A 65 5.89 3.75 4.69
CA LEU A 65 4.56 3.20 4.90
C LEU A 65 3.57 3.80 3.88
N LEU A 66 2.93 2.93 3.09
CA LEU A 66 1.90 3.31 2.13
C LEU A 66 0.52 2.82 2.60
N PHE A 67 -0.40 3.77 2.82
CA PHE A 67 -1.76 3.50 3.27
C PHE A 67 -2.80 3.90 2.21
N HIS A 68 -3.85 3.09 2.07
CA HIS A 68 -5.07 3.47 1.36
C HIS A 68 -6.06 4.07 2.36
N LYS A 69 -6.36 5.36 2.25
CA LYS A 69 -7.41 6.02 3.03
C LYS A 69 -8.66 6.12 2.17
N ALA A 70 -9.76 5.49 2.61
CA ALA A 70 -11.05 5.66 1.97
C ALA A 70 -11.53 7.11 2.15
N THR A 71 -11.95 7.74 1.06
CA THR A 71 -12.65 9.01 1.08
C THR A 71 -14.15 8.72 0.96
N LEU A 72 -14.99 9.48 1.64
CA LEU A 72 -16.45 9.24 1.62
C LEU A 72 -17.09 9.71 0.31
N GLU A 73 -16.45 10.65 -0.39
CA GLU A 73 -17.03 11.36 -1.53
C GLU A 73 -16.42 10.95 -2.88
N SER A 74 -15.40 10.09 -2.88
CA SER A 74 -14.78 9.57 -4.11
C SER A 74 -14.67 8.05 -4.06
N ASP A 75 -14.91 7.42 -5.20
CA ASP A 75 -14.62 6.01 -5.46
C ASP A 75 -13.11 5.72 -5.54
N HIS A 76 -12.28 6.76 -5.71
CA HIS A 76 -10.83 6.66 -5.60
C HIS A 76 -10.36 6.73 -4.14
N LYS A 77 -9.53 5.76 -3.73
CA LYS A 77 -8.91 5.75 -2.41
C LYS A 77 -7.66 6.63 -2.42
N LEU A 78 -7.55 7.52 -1.44
CA LEU A 78 -6.37 8.35 -1.25
C LEU A 78 -5.16 7.47 -0.90
N LEU A 79 -4.04 7.68 -1.59
CA LEU A 79 -2.75 7.10 -1.25
C LEU A 79 -2.00 8.03 -0.29
N HIS A 80 -1.67 7.53 0.90
CA HIS A 80 -0.87 8.25 1.89
C HIS A 80 0.48 7.56 2.07
N LEU A 81 1.53 8.20 1.57
CA LEU A 81 2.92 7.78 1.75
C LEU A 81 3.54 8.50 2.95
N SER A 82 4.00 7.74 3.95
CA SER A 82 4.81 8.24 5.05
C SER A 82 6.23 7.72 4.89
N LEU A 83 7.19 8.64 4.86
CA LEU A 83 8.62 8.35 4.80
C LEU A 83 9.30 8.52 6.16
N GLU A 84 8.52 8.69 7.24
CA GLU A 84 9.12 8.88 8.56
C GLU A 84 9.92 7.63 8.92
N PRO A 85 11.18 7.78 9.38
CA PRO A 85 11.90 6.65 9.95
C PRO A 85 11.02 6.11 11.09
N VAL A 86 10.74 4.81 11.07
CA VAL A 86 10.00 4.16 12.15
C VAL A 86 10.76 4.50 13.43
N LYS A 87 10.20 5.40 14.24
CA LYS A 87 10.68 5.60 15.60
C LYS A 87 10.43 4.26 16.26
N HIS A 88 11.46 3.44 16.38
CA HIS A 88 11.46 2.32 17.30
C HIS A 88 11.11 2.91 18.66
N LYS A 89 9.83 2.91 19.02
CA LYS A 89 9.46 2.89 20.42
C LYS A 89 9.98 1.54 20.87
N PRO A 90 10.96 1.46 21.79
CA PRO A 90 11.37 0.17 22.31
C PRO A 90 10.10 -0.53 22.75
N GLU A 91 9.86 -1.69 22.13
CA GLU A 91 8.79 -2.59 22.51
C GLU A 91 8.95 -2.76 24.01
N LYS A 92 8.00 -2.22 24.80
CA LYS A 92 8.03 -2.48 26.24
C LYS A 92 7.89 -3.98 26.34
N THR A 93 8.97 -4.65 26.73
CA THR A 93 8.94 -6.05 27.11
C THR A 93 7.83 -6.17 28.14
N ILE A 94 6.67 -6.69 27.73
CA ILE A 94 5.61 -7.04 28.65
C ILE A 94 6.16 -8.25 29.39
N GLN A 95 6.85 -7.99 30.49
CA GLN A 95 6.99 -9.02 31.51
C GLN A 95 5.56 -9.44 31.84
N PRO A 96 5.21 -10.74 31.73
CA PRO A 96 3.90 -11.19 32.15
C PRO A 96 3.76 -10.86 33.63
N LYS A 97 2.99 -9.81 33.94
CA LYS A 97 2.61 -9.52 35.32
C LYS A 97 1.73 -10.70 35.78
N PRO A 98 2.02 -11.33 36.92
CA PRO A 98 1.19 -12.40 37.43
C PRO A 98 -0.25 -11.89 37.62
N PHE A 99 -1.18 -12.76 37.25
CA PHE A 99 -2.63 -12.58 37.24
C PHE A 99 -3.14 -11.67 38.38
N GLY A 100 -3.65 -10.50 38.02
CA GLY A 100 -4.28 -9.58 38.94
C GLY A 100 -5.18 -8.63 38.17
N LEU A 101 -6.48 -8.88 38.23
CA LEU A 101 -7.56 -8.12 37.60
C LEU A 101 -7.36 -6.59 37.76
N ARG A 102 -7.18 -5.88 36.65
CA ARG A 102 -7.60 -4.47 36.54
C ARG A 102 -8.19 -4.20 35.16
N LYS A 103 -9.33 -3.51 35.17
CA LYS A 103 -9.89 -2.82 34.01
C LYS A 103 -8.87 -1.77 33.57
N GLU A 104 -8.31 -1.92 32.38
CA GLU A 104 -7.55 -0.86 31.72
C GLU A 104 -8.30 -0.51 30.43
N LEU A 105 -8.71 0.76 30.33
CA LEU A 105 -9.15 1.34 29.06
C LEU A 105 -7.98 1.21 28.08
N ILE A 106 -8.15 0.42 27.03
CA ILE A 106 -7.22 0.38 25.92
C ILE A 106 -7.70 1.43 24.92
N GLU A 107 -7.08 2.60 24.91
CA GLU A 107 -7.16 3.50 23.76
C GLU A 107 -6.38 2.86 22.61
N TRP A 108 -7.11 2.48 21.56
CA TRP A 108 -6.56 1.88 20.35
C TRP A 108 -6.67 2.88 19.20
N ASN A 109 -5.53 3.21 18.59
CA ASN A 109 -5.46 4.09 17.43
C ASN A 109 -6.16 3.45 16.23
N HIS A 110 -7.19 4.14 15.73
CA HIS A 110 -7.79 4.02 14.39
C HIS A 110 -7.99 2.59 13.86
N ASN A 111 -8.95 1.87 14.44
CA ASN A 111 -9.93 1.01 13.75
C ASN A 111 -10.78 0.30 14.81
N VAL A 112 -12.01 0.75 15.02
CA VAL A 112 -13.01 0.03 15.83
C VAL A 112 -14.11 -0.46 14.90
N LEU A 113 -14.09 -1.74 14.58
CA LEU A 113 -15.31 -2.51 14.38
C LEU A 113 -15.42 -3.44 15.60
N ALA A 114 -16.12 -2.98 16.64
CA ALA A 114 -16.59 -3.86 17.68
C ALA A 114 -17.90 -4.50 17.19
N THR A 115 -17.86 -5.76 16.80
CA THR A 115 -19.07 -6.57 16.69
C THR A 115 -19.24 -7.34 17.99
N TRP A 116 -20.42 -7.24 18.59
CA TRP A 116 -20.85 -8.05 19.73
C TRP A 116 -21.92 -9.04 19.23
N ARG A 117 -21.96 -10.24 19.82
CA ARG A 117 -23.19 -11.06 19.82
C ARG A 117 -24.14 -10.56 20.89
#